data_AF-A0A8R7PJ78-F1
#
_entry.id   AF-A0A8R7PJ78-F1
#
_cell.length_a   1.000
_cell.length_b   1.000
_cell.length_c   1.000
_cell.angle_alpha   90.00
_cell.angle_beta   90.00
_cell.angle_gamma   90.00
#
_symmetry.space_group_name_H-M   'P 1'
#
loop_
_entity.id
_entity.type
_entity.pdbx_description
1 polymer ?
#
loop_
_entity_poly.entity_id
_entity_poly.type
_entity_poly.pdbx_seq_one_letter_code
_entity_poly.pdbx_strand_id
1 'polypeptide(L)'
;MNTDFDAVLVAVDMEGQVWKTIPVPSGSLSFGMMGVSQGCLHYAATPLAPGEKKKKGKKKKHGDTTTVWYMKDYDSKEWVLKHSVSYDELCSMTGGEYRVAAFHPDCDTIFLDSFGSDTLASYDMQHQKFHRIRSLRKNKAAIFLPYVPLFSDSFAGADGQ
;
A
#
# COMPACT_ATOMS: atom_id res chain seq x y z
N MET A 1 7.05 -27.62 0.11
CA MET A 1 8.11 -26.60 0.09
C MET A 1 7.46 -25.29 0.51
N ASN A 2 7.89 -24.74 1.65
CA ASN A 2 7.39 -23.47 2.16
C ASN A 2 8.24 -22.38 1.48
N THR A 3 7.71 -21.77 0.43
CA THR A 3 8.37 -20.64 -0.24
C THR A 3 7.86 -19.35 0.40
N ASP A 4 8.14 -19.16 1.68
CA ASP A 4 8.07 -17.83 2.29
C ASP A 4 9.32 -17.09 1.79
N PHE A 5 9.16 -16.31 0.73
CA PHE A 5 10.19 -15.34 0.37
C PHE A 5 10.09 -14.21 1.39
N ASP A 6 11.08 -14.08 2.26
CA ASP A 6 11.22 -12.91 3.14
C ASP A 6 11.47 -11.69 2.26
N ALA A 7 10.39 -10.97 1.91
CA ALA A 7 10.49 -9.68 1.28
C ALA A 7 11.06 -8.67 2.29
N VAL A 8 11.92 -7.78 1.81
CA VAL A 8 12.49 -6.69 2.62
C VAL A 8 12.33 -5.38 1.88
N LEU A 9 12.16 -4.30 2.63
CA LEU A 9 12.31 -2.96 2.09
C LEU A 9 13.78 -2.58 2.17
N VAL A 10 14.30 -2.00 1.10
CA VAL A 10 15.64 -1.41 1.09
C VAL A 10 15.45 0.10 1.15
N ALA A 11 16.04 0.71 2.16
CA ALA A 11 16.16 2.16 2.22
C ALA A 11 17.60 2.55 1.90
N VAL A 12 17.74 3.60 1.10
CA VAL A 12 19.02 4.13 0.62
C VAL A 12 18.98 5.64 0.83
N ASP A 13 20.08 6.22 1.30
CA ASP A 13 20.22 7.68 1.37
C ASP A 13 20.23 8.33 -0.03
N MET A 14 20.20 9.66 -0.08
CA MET A 14 20.15 10.39 -1.36
C MET A 14 21.46 10.26 -2.14
N GLU A 15 22.57 10.05 -1.43
CA GLU A 15 23.92 9.91 -1.97
C GLU A 15 24.23 8.49 -2.47
N GLY A 16 23.40 7.50 -2.14
CA GLY A 16 23.61 6.09 -2.44
C GLY A 16 24.69 5.40 -1.59
N GLN A 17 25.11 5.99 -0.47
CA GLN A 17 26.26 5.51 0.33
C GLN A 17 25.83 4.68 1.54
N VAL A 18 24.72 5.04 2.16
CA VAL A 18 24.15 4.33 3.31
C VAL A 18 22.88 3.63 2.86
N TRP A 19 22.81 2.34 3.15
CA TRP A 19 21.61 1.54 2.94
C TRP A 19 21.27 0.68 4.17
N LYS A 20 19.99 0.34 4.31
CA LYS A 20 19.55 -0.65 5.30
C LYS A 20 18.37 -1.46 4.78
N THR A 21 18.30 -2.70 5.23
CA THR A 21 17.15 -3.59 5.00
C THR A 21 16.21 -3.54 6.19
N ILE A 22 14.92 -3.50 5.89
CA ILE A 22 13.82 -3.48 6.86
C ILE A 22 12.91 -4.66 6.52
N PRO A 23 12.73 -5.62 7.45
CA PRO A 23 11.77 -6.71 7.25
C PRO A 23 10.37 -6.15 7.04
N VAL A 24 9.60 -6.71 6.09
CA VAL A 24 8.18 -6.36 5.97
C VAL A 24 7.35 -7.12 7.01
N PRO A 25 6.25 -6.54 7.52
CA PRO A 25 5.45 -7.17 8.58
C PRO A 25 4.63 -8.40 8.12
N SER A 26 4.59 -8.69 6.81
CA SER A 26 3.86 -9.86 6.27
C SER A 26 4.60 -10.45 5.06
N GLY A 27 5.19 -11.64 5.25
CA GLY A 27 6.14 -12.30 4.32
C GLY A 27 5.52 -13.10 3.17
N SER A 28 4.37 -12.68 2.62
CA SER A 28 3.72 -13.43 1.54
C SER A 28 2.97 -12.49 0.61
N LEU A 29 3.70 -11.72 -0.19
CA LEU A 29 3.07 -10.72 -1.05
C LEU A 29 3.72 -10.68 -2.42
N SER A 30 2.92 -11.00 -3.44
CA SER A 30 3.19 -10.60 -4.81
C SER A 30 2.94 -9.11 -5.03
N PHE A 31 2.17 -8.42 -4.16
CA PHE A 31 1.72 -7.03 -4.32
C PHE A 31 1.73 -6.22 -3.00
N GLY A 32 2.93 -5.87 -2.53
CA GLY A 32 3.08 -4.87 -1.47
C GLY A 32 3.11 -3.45 -2.05
N MET A 33 2.49 -2.48 -1.37
CA MET A 33 2.58 -1.06 -1.72
C MET A 33 3.14 -0.26 -0.54
N MET A 34 4.04 0.67 -0.82
CA MET A 34 4.59 1.61 0.15
C MET A 34 4.18 3.04 -0.17
N GLY A 35 4.11 3.87 0.84
CA GLY A 35 3.96 5.30 0.68
C GLY A 35 4.15 6.04 1.99
N VAL A 36 4.20 7.37 1.93
CA VAL A 36 4.21 8.22 3.12
C VAL A 36 2.79 8.71 3.36
N SER A 37 2.33 8.60 4.61
CA SER A 37 1.05 9.13 5.07
C SER A 37 1.22 9.61 6.50
N GLN A 38 0.67 10.77 6.83
CA GLN A 38 0.71 11.43 8.14
C GLN A 38 2.14 11.53 8.70
N GLY A 39 3.11 11.78 7.82
CA GLY A 39 4.53 11.88 8.17
C GLY A 39 5.25 10.54 8.45
N CYS A 40 4.56 9.40 8.31
CA CYS A 40 5.13 8.08 8.56
C CYS A 40 5.17 7.21 7.30
N LEU A 41 6.17 6.35 7.20
CA LEU A 41 6.21 5.30 6.19
C LEU A 41 5.09 4.29 6.46
N HIS A 42 4.29 4.01 5.44
CA HIS A 42 3.21 3.03 5.46
C HIS A 42 3.48 1.89 4.48
N TYR A 43 3.00 0.71 4.85
CA TYR A 43 3.08 -0.50 4.04
C TYR A 43 1.71 -1.17 3.98
N ALA A 44 1.24 -1.46 2.77
CA ALA A 44 0.02 -2.20 2.53
C ALA A 44 0.36 -3.57 1.95
N ALA A 45 -0.24 -4.59 2.53
CA ALA A 45 -0.10 -5.98 2.19
C ALA A 45 -1.44 -6.49 1.68
N THR A 46 -1.53 -6.81 0.38
CA THR A 46 -2.72 -7.43 -0.24
C THR A 46 -2.41 -8.89 -0.58
N PRO A 47 -3.23 -9.86 -0.11
CA PRO A 47 -2.96 -11.27 -0.39
C PRO A 47 -3.09 -11.58 -1.88
N LEU A 48 -2.41 -12.64 -2.32
CA LEU A 48 -2.65 -13.23 -3.63
C LEU A 48 -4.11 -13.65 -3.72
N ALA A 49 -4.77 -13.32 -4.84
CA ALA A 49 -6.05 -13.91 -5.15
C ALA A 49 -5.94 -15.44 -5.03
N PRO A 50 -6.93 -16.12 -4.41
CA PRO A 50 -6.87 -17.56 -4.28
C PRO A 50 -6.85 -18.17 -5.69
N GLY A 51 -5.69 -18.65 -6.13
CA GLY A 51 -5.68 -19.71 -7.15
C GLY A 51 -6.56 -20.85 -6.65
N GLU A 52 -7.22 -21.58 -7.55
CA GLU A 52 -8.32 -22.54 -7.34
C GLU A 52 -8.16 -23.65 -6.26
N LYS A 53 -7.13 -23.61 -5.42
CA LYS A 53 -6.83 -24.58 -4.37
C LYS A 53 -7.14 -24.03 -2.96
N LYS A 54 -8.33 -23.46 -2.73
CA LYS A 54 -8.88 -23.43 -1.35
C LYS A 54 -9.26 -24.87 -0.96
N LYS A 55 -8.30 -25.63 -0.40
CA LYS A 55 -8.63 -26.84 0.37
C LYS A 55 -9.50 -26.41 1.55
N LYS A 56 -10.79 -26.78 1.53
CA LYS A 56 -11.74 -26.55 2.63
C LYS A 56 -11.14 -27.06 3.95
N GLY A 57 -11.11 -26.22 4.98
CA GLY A 57 -10.81 -26.63 6.37
C GLY A 57 -9.65 -25.93 7.09
N LYS A 58 -8.98 -24.93 6.52
CA LYS A 58 -7.99 -24.13 7.29
C LYS A 58 -8.66 -22.90 7.91
N LYS A 59 -8.46 -22.70 9.22
CA LYS A 59 -8.76 -21.44 9.94
C LYS A 59 -8.24 -20.26 9.11
N LYS A 60 -9.03 -19.16 9.02
CA LYS A 60 -8.62 -17.87 8.43
C LYS A 60 -7.21 -17.55 8.92
N LYS A 61 -6.21 -17.68 8.05
CA LYS A 61 -4.87 -17.16 8.32
C LYS A 61 -4.89 -15.67 7.98
N HIS A 62 -3.96 -14.90 8.52
CA HIS A 62 -3.69 -13.52 8.08
C HIS A 62 -3.52 -13.36 6.55
N GLY A 63 -3.30 -14.45 5.82
CA GLY A 63 -3.25 -14.49 4.36
C GLY A 63 -4.58 -14.26 3.64
N ASP A 64 -5.71 -14.07 4.33
CA ASP A 64 -7.01 -13.72 3.71
C ASP A 64 -7.42 -12.25 3.95
N THR A 65 -6.53 -11.42 4.51
CA THR A 65 -6.81 -10.02 4.86
C THR A 65 -5.84 -9.06 4.22
N THR A 66 -6.35 -7.93 3.73
CA THR A 66 -5.51 -6.78 3.40
C THR A 66 -5.17 -6.05 4.68
N THR A 67 -3.87 -5.85 4.93
CA THR A 67 -3.38 -5.19 6.14
C THR A 67 -2.59 -3.94 5.78
N VAL A 68 -2.76 -2.90 6.58
CA VAL A 68 -2.03 -1.64 6.47
C VAL A 68 -1.26 -1.44 7.75
N TRP A 69 0.03 -1.15 7.60
CA TRP A 69 0.99 -0.96 8.68
C TRP A 69 1.62 0.41 8.54
N TYR A 70 2.01 1.00 9.66
CA TYR A 70 2.88 2.17 9.67
C TYR A 70 4.13 1.89 10.48
N MET A 71 5.22 2.54 10.11
CA MET A 71 6.47 2.49 10.84
C MET A 71 6.44 3.53 11.95
N LYS A 72 6.44 3.05 13.20
CA LYS A 72 6.41 3.93 14.38
C LYS A 72 7.74 4.64 14.57
N ASP A 73 8.82 3.92 14.35
CA ASP A 73 10.18 4.45 14.41
C ASP A 73 11.05 3.74 13.36
N TYR A 74 11.82 4.56 12.64
CA TYR A 74 12.65 4.14 11.54
C TYR A 74 13.92 3.42 12.01
N ASP A 75 14.40 3.70 13.22
CA ASP A 75 15.63 3.11 13.76
C ASP A 75 15.39 1.73 14.35
N SER A 76 14.32 1.58 15.14
CA SER A 76 13.86 0.28 15.64
C SER A 76 13.28 -0.63 14.56
N LYS A 77 12.91 -0.09 13.39
CA LYS A 77 12.25 -0.83 12.29
C LYS A 77 10.92 -1.46 12.74
N GLU A 78 10.27 -0.87 13.73
CA GLU A 78 9.04 -1.39 14.34
C GLU A 78 7.82 -1.04 13.46
N TRP A 79 7.13 -2.08 12.98
CA TRP A 79 5.85 -1.95 12.29
C TRP A 79 4.68 -2.11 13.26
N VAL A 80 3.71 -1.21 13.14
CA VAL A 80 2.47 -1.26 13.90
C VAL A 80 1.30 -1.45 12.94
N LEU A 81 0.43 -2.43 13.23
CA LEU A 81 -0.77 -2.68 12.44
C LEU A 81 -1.74 -1.51 12.61
N LYS A 82 -2.06 -0.81 11.53
CA LYS A 82 -3.01 0.30 11.50
C LYS A 82 -4.41 -0.16 11.17
N HIS A 83 -4.54 -0.99 10.14
CA HIS A 83 -5.84 -1.45 9.65
C HIS A 83 -5.77 -2.88 9.11
N SER A 84 -6.89 -3.59 9.20
CA SER A 84 -7.06 -4.92 8.61
C SER A 84 -8.48 -5.05 8.10
N VAL A 85 -8.63 -5.48 6.84
CA VAL A 85 -9.91 -5.72 6.20
C VAL A 85 -9.89 -7.05 5.47
N SER A 86 -11.02 -7.76 5.46
CA SER A 86 -11.13 -9.04 4.75
C SER A 86 -10.91 -8.84 3.24
N TYR A 87 -10.09 -9.69 2.61
CA TYR A 87 -9.86 -9.61 1.17
C TYR A 87 -11.17 -9.73 0.38
N ASP A 88 -12.01 -10.70 0.76
CA ASP A 88 -13.31 -10.96 0.11
C ASP A 88 -14.28 -9.77 0.27
N GLU A 89 -14.20 -9.06 1.40
CA GLU A 89 -15.05 -7.89 1.67
C GLU A 89 -14.66 -6.73 0.75
N LEU A 90 -13.37 -6.40 0.70
CA LEU A 90 -12.89 -5.31 -0.14
C LEU A 90 -13.04 -5.65 -1.64
N CYS A 91 -12.85 -6.92 -2.04
CA CYS A 91 -13.16 -7.41 -3.40
C CYS A 91 -14.63 -7.20 -3.78
N SER A 92 -15.55 -7.41 -2.84
CA SER A 92 -16.99 -7.21 -3.06
C SER A 92 -17.31 -5.73 -3.29
N MET A 93 -16.60 -4.82 -2.60
CA MET A 93 -16.75 -3.38 -2.78
C MET A 93 -16.16 -2.90 -4.12
N THR A 94 -14.98 -3.40 -4.50
CA THR A 94 -14.29 -3.05 -5.75
C THR A 94 -14.89 -3.72 -6.99
N GLY A 95 -15.74 -4.74 -6.81
CA GLY A 95 -16.32 -5.52 -7.90
C GLY A 95 -15.33 -6.51 -8.54
N GLY A 96 -14.29 -6.90 -7.81
CA GLY A 96 -13.24 -7.80 -8.29
C GLY A 96 -11.94 -7.67 -7.50
N GLU A 97 -10.92 -8.41 -7.93
CA GLU A 97 -9.58 -8.30 -7.34
C GLU A 97 -9.07 -6.86 -7.39
N TYR A 98 -8.27 -6.50 -6.39
CA TYR A 98 -7.73 -5.16 -6.25
C TYR A 98 -6.27 -5.17 -5.81
N ARG A 99 -5.61 -4.03 -5.97
CA ARG A 99 -4.34 -3.69 -5.33
C ARG A 99 -4.44 -2.31 -4.69
N VAL A 100 -3.68 -2.12 -3.63
CA VAL A 100 -3.44 -0.77 -3.10
C VAL A 100 -2.56 -0.01 -4.07
N ALA A 101 -3.07 1.11 -4.56
CA ALA A 101 -2.43 1.97 -5.55
C ALA A 101 -1.63 3.11 -4.92
N ALA A 102 -2.12 3.66 -3.80
CA ALA A 102 -1.48 4.76 -3.09
C ALA A 102 -2.06 4.95 -1.68
N PHE A 103 -1.37 5.75 -0.87
CA PHE A 103 -1.85 6.25 0.42
C PHE A 103 -2.20 7.74 0.29
N HIS A 104 -3.27 8.19 0.93
CA HIS A 104 -3.53 9.62 1.09
C HIS A 104 -2.49 10.23 2.03
N PRO A 105 -1.89 11.39 1.69
CA PRO A 105 -0.80 11.97 2.49
C PRO A 105 -1.25 12.37 3.90
N ASP A 106 -2.49 12.81 4.09
CA ASP A 106 -2.90 13.42 5.37
C ASP A 106 -3.97 12.63 6.15
N CYS A 107 -4.56 11.60 5.56
CA CYS A 107 -5.77 10.97 6.09
C CYS A 107 -5.70 9.45 6.02
N ASP A 108 -6.53 8.77 6.80
CA ASP A 108 -6.62 7.31 6.85
C ASP A 108 -7.36 6.75 5.62
N THR A 109 -6.89 7.12 4.44
CA THR A 109 -7.48 6.71 3.16
C THR A 109 -6.41 6.05 2.29
N ILE A 110 -6.77 4.90 1.72
CA ILE A 110 -5.99 4.24 0.67
C ILE A 110 -6.72 4.31 -0.65
N PHE A 111 -5.96 4.34 -1.74
CA PHE A 111 -6.49 4.22 -3.09
C PHE A 111 -6.35 2.79 -3.57
N LEU A 112 -7.39 2.29 -4.24
CA LEU A 112 -7.51 0.93 -4.72
C LEU A 112 -7.69 0.92 -6.23
N ASP A 113 -6.90 0.11 -6.90
CA ASP A 113 -7.07 -0.22 -8.32
C ASP A 113 -7.69 -1.62 -8.45
N SER A 114 -8.81 -1.73 -9.16
CA SER A 114 -9.46 -3.01 -9.41
C SER A 114 -9.16 -3.56 -10.80
N PHE A 115 -8.66 -4.80 -10.87
CA PHE A 115 -8.31 -5.48 -12.12
C PHE A 115 -9.51 -5.85 -12.99
N GLY A 116 -10.64 -6.16 -12.36
CA GLY A 116 -11.84 -6.69 -13.03
C GLY A 116 -12.80 -5.61 -13.50
N SER A 117 -12.88 -4.50 -12.77
CA SER A 117 -13.84 -3.42 -13.04
C SER A 117 -13.19 -2.14 -13.60
N ASP A 118 -11.88 -2.17 -13.87
CA ASP A 118 -11.07 -1.03 -14.34
C ASP A 118 -11.40 0.25 -13.55
N THR A 119 -11.49 0.13 -12.22
CA THR A 119 -12.01 1.16 -11.34
C THR A 119 -10.96 1.58 -10.33
N LEU A 120 -10.71 2.89 -10.26
CA LEU A 120 -10.00 3.54 -9.17
C LEU A 120 -11.02 3.97 -8.10
N ALA A 121 -10.75 3.59 -6.86
CA ALA A 121 -11.56 3.91 -5.71
C ALA A 121 -10.70 4.39 -4.54
N SER A 122 -11.33 5.09 -3.60
CA SER A 122 -10.77 5.33 -2.27
C SER A 122 -11.50 4.47 -1.24
N TYR A 123 -10.75 4.10 -0.20
CA TYR A 123 -11.27 3.42 0.97
C TYR A 123 -10.78 4.16 2.21
N ASP A 124 -11.72 4.78 2.91
CA ASP A 124 -11.53 5.40 4.22
C ASP A 124 -11.47 4.29 5.26
N MET A 125 -10.29 4.06 5.83
CA MET A 125 -10.02 3.02 6.82
C MET A 125 -10.61 3.37 8.18
N GLN A 126 -10.73 4.65 8.52
CA GLN A 126 -11.26 5.11 9.80
C GLN A 126 -12.76 4.84 9.91
N HIS A 127 -13.51 5.15 8.85
CA HIS A 127 -14.95 4.96 8.80
C HIS A 127 -15.37 3.71 8.03
N GLN A 128 -14.43 2.97 7.45
CA GLN A 128 -14.64 1.78 6.61
C GLN A 128 -15.57 2.09 5.42
N LYS A 129 -15.39 3.26 4.79
CA LYS A 129 -16.23 3.73 3.69
C LYS A 129 -15.51 3.61 2.36
N PHE A 130 -16.16 2.95 1.41
CA PHE A 130 -15.70 2.87 0.03
C PHE A 130 -16.31 3.98 -0.81
N HIS A 131 -15.48 4.61 -1.64
CA HIS A 131 -15.93 5.61 -2.60
C HIS A 131 -15.31 5.36 -3.97
N ARG A 132 -16.15 5.18 -4.98
CA ARG A 132 -15.71 5.00 -6.36
C ARG A 132 -15.37 6.35 -6.98
N ILE A 133 -14.13 6.54 -7.40
CA ILE A 133 -13.64 7.80 -7.97
C ILE A 133 -13.87 7.81 -9.49
N ARG A 134 -13.30 6.84 -10.22
CA ARG A 134 -13.36 6.84 -11.69
C ARG A 134 -13.06 5.47 -12.29
N SER A 135 -13.63 5.19 -13.46
CA SER A 135 -13.13 4.12 -14.32
C SER A 135 -11.82 4.56 -15.01
N LEU A 136 -10.76 3.80 -14.80
CA LEU A 136 -9.54 3.88 -15.58
C LEU A 136 -9.92 3.41 -17.00
N ARG A 137 -9.73 4.26 -18.02
CA ARG A 137 -10.03 3.89 -19.42
C ARG A 137 -9.28 2.59 -19.78
N LYS A 138 -9.72 1.89 -20.84
CA LYS A 138 -9.08 0.71 -21.44
C LYS A 138 -7.60 0.99 -21.80
N ASN A 139 -6.71 0.94 -20.83
CA ASN A 139 -5.24 0.90 -20.92
C ASN A 139 -4.74 0.91 -19.47
N LYS A 140 -4.64 -0.29 -18.91
CA LYS A 140 -4.22 -0.53 -17.53
C LYS A 140 -2.82 0.03 -17.32
N ALA A 141 -2.63 0.88 -16.31
CA ALA A 141 -1.30 1.11 -15.78
C ALA A 141 -0.92 -0.15 -14.99
N ALA A 142 0.18 -0.81 -15.37
CA ALA A 142 0.66 -1.98 -14.63
C ALA A 142 1.14 -1.59 -13.21
N ILE A 143 1.49 -0.32 -13.01
CA ILE A 143 2.11 0.22 -11.80
C ILE A 143 1.61 1.67 -11.60
N PHE A 144 1.09 1.97 -10.42
CA PHE A 144 0.93 3.35 -9.96
C PHE A 144 2.25 3.79 -9.31
N LEU A 145 2.83 4.87 -9.84
CA LEU A 145 4.04 5.46 -9.27
C LEU A 145 3.63 6.69 -8.47
N PRO A 146 3.97 6.77 -7.17
CA PRO A 146 3.80 8.00 -6.44
C PRO A 146 4.65 9.09 -7.09
N TYR A 147 4.01 10.19 -7.49
CA TYR A 147 4.70 11.38 -7.97
C TYR A 147 4.79 12.38 -6.83
N VAL A 148 6.00 12.69 -6.39
CA VAL A 148 6.27 13.78 -5.46
C VAL A 148 6.81 14.95 -6.29
N PRO A 149 5.98 15.96 -6.63
CA PRO A 149 6.49 17.16 -7.28
C PRO A 149 7.47 17.87 -6.34
N LEU A 150 8.73 17.96 -6.74
CA LEU A 150 9.67 18.91 -6.14
C LEU A 150 9.25 20.32 -6.55
N PHE A 151 8.40 20.95 -5.75
CA PHE A 151 8.30 22.39 -5.76
C PHE A 151 9.51 22.90 -4.97
N SER A 152 10.61 23.16 -5.67
CA SER A 152 11.70 23.95 -5.10
C SER A 152 11.11 25.34 -4.86
N ASP A 153 10.87 25.71 -3.60
CA ASP A 153 10.63 27.09 -3.23
C ASP A 153 11.83 27.89 -3.75
N SER A 154 11.61 28.67 -4.80
CA SER A 154 12.54 29.74 -5.12
C SER A 154 12.41 30.74 -3.98
N PHE A 155 13.23 30.58 -2.95
CA PHE A 155 13.63 31.68 -2.09
C PHE A 155 14.49 32.62 -2.96
N ALA A 156 13.85 33.29 -3.92
CA ALA A 156 14.37 34.50 -4.50
C ALA A 156 14.23 35.53 -3.38
N GLY A 157 15.37 35.87 -2.77
CA GLY A 157 15.45 36.88 -1.72
C GLY A 157 14.74 38.15 -2.15
N ALA A 158 13.76 38.56 -1.36
CA ALA A 158 13.34 39.95 -1.32
C ALA A 158 14.13 40.64 -0.20
N ASP A 159 15.46 40.68 -0.36
CA ASP A 159 16.29 41.69 0.28
C ASP A 159 16.65 42.73 -0.78
N GLY A 160 16.09 43.92 -0.63
CA GLY A 160 16.57 45.15 -1.26
C GLY A 160 15.74 45.69 -2.44
N GLN A 161 14.74 46.53 -2.16
CA GLN A 161 14.88 47.99 -2.35
C GLN A 161 13.76 48.76 -1.61
#